data_AF-A0A0U1QUP7-F1
#
_entry.id   AF-A0A0U1QUP7-F1
#
_cell.length_a   1.000
_cell.length_b   1.000
_cell.length_c   1.000
_cell.angle_alpha   90.00
_cell.angle_beta   90.00
_cell.angle_gamma   90.00
#
_symmetry.space_group_name_H-M   'P 1'
#
loop_
_entity.id
_entity.type
_entity.pdbx_description
1 polymer ?
#
loop_
_entity_poly.entity_id
_entity_poly.type
_entity_poly.pdbx_seq_one_letter_code
_entity_poly.pdbx_strand_id
1 'polypeptide(L)'
;MRMTSRKKEILSFYEPDNLEWVTGEIGAPPLDVSGVAYLINGMESFDKRYQLESTRRTLESMVKAGLLEKITSYEQRQDTTQSGGGRGVWCNVSRYALPGSCVVTRDDGGKREAIEGEVVRID
;
A
#
# COMPACT_ATOMS: atom_id res chain seq x y z
N MET A 1 10.32 2.75 20.39
CA MET A 1 9.88 3.73 19.37
C MET A 1 8.96 4.76 20.01
N ARG A 2 9.07 6.06 19.72
CA ARG A 2 8.06 7.06 20.15
C ARG A 2 6.85 7.04 19.22
N MET A 3 5.65 6.91 19.80
CA MET A 3 4.38 7.05 19.07
C MET A 3 4.08 8.53 18.84
N THR A 4 3.99 8.94 17.58
CA THR A 4 3.69 10.32 17.17
C THR A 4 2.28 10.40 16.60
N SER A 5 1.71 11.60 16.52
CA SER A 5 0.37 11.80 15.94
C SER A 5 0.27 11.21 14.53
N ARG A 6 1.30 11.42 13.70
CA ARG A 6 1.38 10.83 12.34
C ARG A 6 1.33 9.30 12.33
N LYS A 7 1.94 8.61 13.31
CA LYS A 7 1.90 7.14 13.36
C LYS A 7 0.54 6.63 13.81
N LYS A 8 -0.12 7.36 14.72
CA LYS A 8 -1.50 7.05 15.13
C LYS A 8 -2.46 7.21 13.96
N GLU A 9 -2.31 8.29 13.20
CA GLU A 9 -3.06 8.55 11.97
C GLU A 9 -2.85 7.47 10.90
N ILE A 10 -1.62 7.00 10.70
CA ILE A 10 -1.37 5.86 9.81
C ILE A 10 -2.08 4.59 10.30
N LEU A 11 -2.08 4.32 11.61
CA LEU A 11 -2.76 3.15 12.16
C LEU A 11 -4.28 3.27 12.04
N SER A 12 -4.85 4.47 12.16
CA SER A 12 -6.30 4.66 12.02
C SER A 12 -6.80 4.29 10.63
N PHE A 13 -5.98 4.36 9.57
CA PHE A 13 -6.37 3.91 8.23
C PHE A 13 -6.68 2.41 8.15
N TYR A 14 -6.22 1.61 9.11
CA TYR A 14 -6.51 0.18 9.20
C TYR A 14 -7.67 -0.14 10.15
N GLU A 15 -8.26 0.86 10.82
CA GLU A 15 -9.41 0.65 11.69
C GLU A 15 -10.67 0.38 10.86
N PRO A 16 -11.56 -0.54 11.28
CA PRO A 16 -12.75 -0.93 10.51
C PRO A 16 -13.61 0.26 10.07
N ASP A 17 -13.78 1.23 10.97
CA ASP A 17 -14.57 2.45 10.72
C ASP A 17 -13.99 3.30 9.59
N ASN A 18 -12.68 3.17 9.34
CA ASN A 18 -11.97 3.91 8.30
C ASN A 18 -11.75 3.11 7.01
N LEU A 19 -11.86 1.79 7.06
CA LEU A 19 -11.54 0.94 5.91
C LEU A 19 -12.45 1.21 4.71
N GLU A 20 -13.73 1.53 4.92
CA GLU A 20 -14.66 1.80 3.82
C GLU A 20 -14.20 3.00 2.98
N TRP A 21 -13.88 4.11 3.63
CA TRP A 21 -13.45 5.32 2.92
C TRP A 21 -12.02 5.18 2.36
N VAL A 22 -11.10 4.54 3.11
CA VAL A 22 -9.73 4.28 2.64
C VAL A 22 -9.76 3.41 1.38
N THR A 23 -10.61 2.38 1.36
CA THR A 23 -10.77 1.49 0.21
C THR A 23 -11.33 2.24 -1.00
N GLY A 24 -12.25 3.18 -0.78
CA GLY A 24 -12.79 4.03 -1.85
C GLY A 24 -11.74 4.97 -2.46
N GLU A 25 -10.82 5.49 -1.66
CA GLU A 25 -9.82 6.46 -2.11
C GLU A 25 -8.58 5.82 -2.75
N ILE A 26 -8.00 4.81 -2.11
CA ILE A 26 -6.69 4.25 -2.51
C ILE A 26 -6.69 2.73 -2.70
N GLY A 27 -7.84 2.08 -2.51
CA GLY A 27 -7.98 0.64 -2.52
C GLY A 27 -7.75 0.00 -1.15
N ALA A 28 -8.15 -1.27 -1.04
CA ALA A 28 -8.08 -2.00 0.22
C ALA A 28 -6.62 -2.26 0.65
N PRO A 29 -6.35 -2.38 1.97
CA PRO A 29 -5.08 -2.86 2.48
C PRO A 29 -4.67 -4.21 1.84
N PRO A 30 -3.36 -4.47 1.66
CA PRO A 30 -2.23 -3.71 2.22
C PRO A 30 -1.92 -2.42 1.43
N LEU A 31 -1.66 -1.34 2.16
CA LEU A 31 -1.52 0.01 1.61
C LEU A 31 -0.10 0.27 1.12
N ASP A 32 0.06 1.00 0.02
CA ASP A 32 1.37 1.36 -0.52
C ASP A 32 1.86 2.73 -0.02
N VAL A 33 3.12 3.07 -0.29
CA VAL A 33 3.71 4.35 0.13
C VAL A 33 2.95 5.53 -0.46
N SER A 34 2.55 5.45 -1.74
CA SER A 34 1.90 6.54 -2.45
C SER A 34 0.50 6.80 -1.91
N GLY A 35 -0.30 5.76 -1.70
CA GLY A 35 -1.63 5.87 -1.10
C GLY A 35 -1.56 6.45 0.30
N VAL A 36 -0.68 5.95 1.17
CA VAL A 36 -0.53 6.53 2.52
C VAL A 36 -0.05 7.99 2.48
N ALA A 37 0.84 8.35 1.55
CA ALA A 37 1.29 9.72 1.40
C ALA A 37 0.16 10.66 0.93
N TYR A 38 -0.70 10.16 0.05
CA TYR A 38 -1.93 10.84 -0.39
C TYR A 38 -2.90 11.03 0.77
N LEU A 39 -3.16 10.02 1.59
CA LEU A 39 -4.04 10.14 2.74
C LEU A 39 -3.56 11.19 3.76
N ILE A 40 -2.24 11.33 3.95
CA ILE A 40 -1.67 12.26 4.92
C ILE A 40 -1.55 13.69 4.38
N ASN A 41 -1.18 13.86 3.10
CA ASN A 41 -0.80 15.17 2.54
C ASN A 41 -1.70 15.63 1.38
N GLY A 42 -2.71 14.84 1.00
CA GLY A 42 -3.61 15.11 -0.13
C GLY A 42 -2.95 14.96 -1.51
N MET A 43 -3.62 15.49 -2.54
CA MET A 43 -3.16 15.47 -3.93
C MET A 43 -1.80 16.15 -4.15
N GLU A 44 -1.39 17.07 -3.27
CA GLU A 44 -0.09 17.73 -3.36
C GLU A 44 1.11 16.77 -3.17
N SER A 45 0.87 15.54 -2.71
CA SER A 45 1.90 14.53 -2.47
C SER A 45 2.50 13.92 -3.73
N PHE A 46 1.76 13.89 -4.84
CA PHE A 46 2.23 13.26 -6.07
C PHE A 46 3.43 13.97 -6.69
N ASP A 47 3.48 15.30 -6.61
CA ASP A 47 4.58 16.10 -7.17
C ASP A 47 5.74 16.31 -6.19
N LYS A 48 5.55 15.98 -4.91
CA LYS A 48 6.51 16.27 -3.84
C LYS A 48 7.23 15.01 -3.39
N ARG A 49 8.31 14.65 -4.11
CA ARG A 49 9.16 13.47 -3.80
C ARG A 49 9.60 13.38 -2.32
N TYR A 50 9.84 14.51 -1.66
CA TYR A 50 10.23 14.51 -0.24
C TYR A 50 9.12 14.00 0.69
N GLN A 51 7.84 14.18 0.34
CA GLN A 51 6.70 13.69 1.13
C GLN A 51 6.60 12.17 1.03
N LEU A 52 6.70 11.61 -0.18
CA LEU A 52 6.78 10.17 -0.39
C LEU A 52 7.93 9.54 0.40
N GLU A 53 9.12 10.12 0.34
CA GLU A 53 10.29 9.63 1.10
C GLU A 53 10.10 9.73 2.62
N SER A 54 9.47 10.79 3.10
CA SER A 54 9.13 10.97 4.52
C SER A 54 8.13 9.92 5.01
N THR A 55 7.08 9.66 4.22
CA THR A 55 6.09 8.61 4.46
C THR A 55 6.74 7.23 4.46
N ARG A 56 7.54 6.91 3.44
CA ARG A 56 8.31 5.65 3.35
C ARG A 56 9.14 5.41 4.61
N ARG A 57 9.93 6.40 5.04
CA ARG A 57 10.76 6.29 6.26
C ARG A 57 9.91 6.06 7.51
N THR A 58 8.72 6.65 7.57
CA THR A 58 7.79 6.47 8.70
C THR A 58 7.25 5.05 8.73
N LEU A 59 6.79 4.52 7.58
CA LEU A 59 6.30 3.15 7.45
C LEU A 59 7.39 2.13 7.77
N GLU A 60 8.59 2.29 7.21
CA GLU A 60 9.76 1.43 7.53
C GLU A 60 10.11 1.47 9.02
N SER A 61 9.98 2.64 9.65
CA SER A 61 10.17 2.74 11.10
C SER A 61 9.11 1.93 11.85
N MET A 62 7.84 2.00 11.43
CA MET A 62 6.72 1.27 12.06
C MET A 62 6.86 -0.24 11.89
N VAL A 63 7.35 -0.69 10.74
CA VAL A 63 7.72 -2.09 10.50
C VAL A 63 8.80 -2.56 11.46
N LYS A 64 9.88 -1.77 11.62
CA LYS A 64 10.94 -2.08 12.59
C LYS A 64 10.44 -2.12 14.03
N ALA A 65 9.33 -1.45 14.35
CA ALA A 65 8.70 -1.48 15.65
C ALA A 65 7.64 -2.58 15.81
N GLY A 66 7.41 -3.41 14.79
CA GLY A 66 6.43 -4.49 14.81
C GLY A 66 4.98 -4.01 14.75
N LEU A 67 4.73 -2.75 14.34
CA LEU A 67 3.37 -2.20 14.22
C LEU A 67 2.74 -2.49 12.86
N LEU A 68 3.58 -2.74 11.85
CA LEU A 68 3.18 -3.07 10.48
C LEU A 68 4.08 -4.19 9.97
N GLU A 69 3.58 -4.93 9.00
CA GLU A 69 4.36 -5.85 8.17
C GLU A 69 4.55 -5.26 6.78
N LYS A 70 5.70 -5.53 6.19
CA LYS A 70 6.03 -5.10 4.82
C LYS A 70 5.93 -6.28 3.88
N ILE A 71 5.17 -6.11 2.81
CA ILE A 71 4.99 -7.07 1.73
C ILE A 71 5.57 -6.44 0.47
N THR A 72 6.35 -7.22 -0.29
CA THR A 72 6.80 -6.80 -1.62
C THR A 72 5.89 -7.45 -2.65
N SER A 73 5.16 -6.64 -3.39
CA SER A 73 4.19 -7.08 -4.40
C SER A 73 4.68 -6.66 -5.78
N TYR A 74 4.49 -7.51 -6.79
CA TYR A 74 4.88 -7.22 -8.16
C TYR A 74 3.65 -6.80 -8.96
N GLU A 75 3.55 -5.51 -9.27
CA GLU A 75 2.31 -4.88 -9.76
C GLU A 75 2.55 -4.06 -11.01
N GLN A 76 1.53 -3.99 -11.86
CA GLN A 76 1.48 -3.08 -12.99
C GLN A 76 0.99 -1.70 -12.54
N ARG A 77 1.76 -0.65 -12.82
CA ARG A 77 1.37 0.74 -12.55
C ARG A 77 1.39 1.58 -13.81
N GLN A 78 0.66 2.69 -13.81
CA GLN A 78 0.70 3.62 -14.93
C GLN A 78 2.14 4.12 -15.17
N ASP A 79 2.57 4.09 -16.42
CA ASP A 79 3.83 4.71 -16.83
C ASP A 79 3.63 6.23 -16.82
N THR A 80 4.33 6.95 -15.94
CA THR A 80 4.25 8.41 -15.83
C THR A 80 4.82 9.12 -17.07
N THR A 81 5.52 8.42 -17.95
CA THR A 81 6.06 8.93 -19.22
C THR A 81 5.07 8.81 -20.36
N GLN A 82 3.99 8.04 -20.21
CA GLN A 82 2.98 7.83 -21.25
C GLN A 82 1.62 8.35 -20.80
N SER A 83 1.09 9.34 -21.52
CA SER A 83 -0.30 9.77 -21.39
C SER A 83 -1.22 8.76 -22.10
N GLY A 84 -2.10 8.07 -21.35
CA GLY A 84 -3.13 7.16 -21.88
C GLY A 84 -3.11 5.74 -21.29
N GLY A 85 -3.91 4.84 -21.87
CA GLY A 85 -4.06 3.43 -21.47
C GLY A 85 -2.92 2.52 -21.96
N GLY A 86 -1.67 2.96 -21.75
CA GLY A 86 -0.49 2.14 -22.05
C GLY A 86 -0.45 0.88 -21.18
N ARG A 87 0.38 -0.10 -21.56
CA ARG A 87 0.55 -1.40 -20.87
C ARG A 87 1.12 -1.29 -19.45
N GLY A 88 1.23 -0.10 -18.86
CA GLY A 88 1.84 0.13 -17.55
C GLY A 88 3.29 -0.37 -17.45
N VAL A 89 3.91 -0.13 -16.29
CA VAL A 89 5.22 -0.65 -15.92
C VAL A 89 5.04 -1.62 -14.76
N TRP A 90 5.56 -2.83 -14.91
CA TRP A 90 5.62 -3.79 -13.82
C TRP A 90 6.75 -3.44 -12.86
N CYS A 91 6.44 -3.24 -11.58
CA CYS A 91 7.42 -2.87 -10.58
C CYS A 91 7.18 -3.58 -9.24
N ASN A 92 8.25 -3.73 -8.46
CA ASN A 92 8.16 -4.18 -7.08
C ASN A 92 7.68 -3.02 -6.21
N VAL A 93 6.50 -3.16 -5.63
CA VAL A 93 5.86 -2.21 -4.74
C VAL A 93 5.97 -2.71 -3.30
N SER A 94 6.39 -1.81 -2.41
CA SER A 94 6.31 -2.06 -0.96
C SER A 94 4.91 -1.71 -0.47
N ARG A 95 4.18 -2.72 -0.01
CA ARG A 95 2.89 -2.58 0.67
C ARG A 95 3.03 -2.88 2.16
N TYR A 96 2.16 -2.27 2.95
CA TYR A 96 2.18 -2.34 4.40
C TYR A 96 0.82 -2.79 4.93
N ALA A 97 0.85 -3.70 5.90
CA ALA A 97 -0.34 -4.32 6.48
C ALA A 97 -0.22 -4.38 8.01
N LEU A 98 -1.34 -4.60 8.71
CA LEU A 98 -1.27 -4.93 10.13
C LEU A 98 -0.62 -6.32 10.33
N PRO A 99 0.15 -6.54 11.40
CA PRO A 99 0.74 -7.85 11.67
C PRO A 99 -0.31 -8.95 11.75
N GLY A 100 -0.04 -10.10 11.14
CA GLY A 100 -0.98 -11.22 11.08
C GLY A 100 -2.17 -11.03 10.12
N SER A 101 -2.22 -9.92 9.36
CA SER A 101 -3.18 -9.79 8.26
C SER A 101 -2.62 -10.42 6.99
N CYS A 102 -3.31 -11.44 6.47
CA CYS A 102 -3.00 -12.08 5.19
C CYS A 102 -4.09 -11.69 4.17
N VAL A 103 -3.69 -11.01 3.11
CA VAL A 103 -4.59 -10.64 2.01
C VAL A 103 -4.06 -11.28 0.74
N VAL A 104 -4.88 -12.12 0.13
CA VAL A 104 -4.62 -12.74 -1.17
C VAL A 104 -5.12 -11.78 -2.26
N THR A 105 -4.20 -11.30 -3.08
CA THR A 105 -4.54 -10.52 -4.28
C THR A 105 -4.55 -11.44 -5.49
N ARG A 106 -5.50 -11.27 -6.41
CA ARG A 106 -5.45 -11.97 -7.70
C ARG A 106 -4.24 -11.51 -8.50
N ASP A 107 -3.52 -12.45 -9.09
CA ASP A 107 -2.47 -12.13 -10.05
C ASP A 107 -3.09 -11.87 -11.42
N ASP A 108 -2.86 -10.68 -11.97
CA ASP A 108 -3.31 -10.28 -13.31
C ASP A 108 -2.25 -10.58 -14.39
N GLY A 109 -1.35 -11.54 -14.14
CA GLY A 109 -0.39 -12.07 -15.10
C GLY A 109 0.99 -11.43 -15.04
N GLY A 110 1.43 -10.97 -13.86
CA GLY A 110 2.71 -10.29 -13.69
C GLY A 110 3.91 -11.23 -13.67
N LYS A 111 3.81 -12.31 -12.90
CA LYS A 111 4.82 -13.38 -12.89
C LYS A 111 4.15 -14.68 -13.33
N ARG A 112 4.86 -15.48 -14.14
CA ARG A 112 4.37 -16.79 -14.62
C ARG A 112 4.33 -17.88 -13.53
N GLU A 113 4.25 -17.48 -12.26
CA GLU A 113 4.30 -18.34 -11.08
C GLU A 113 3.10 -18.07 -10.15
N ALA A 114 1.94 -17.75 -10.74
CA ALA A 114 0.70 -17.64 -10.00
C ALA A 114 0.37 -18.97 -9.33
N ILE A 115 -0.19 -18.91 -8.12
CA ILE A 115 -0.76 -20.09 -7.48
C ILE A 115 -2.03 -20.43 -8.25
N GLU A 116 -2.02 -21.55 -8.98
CA GLU A 116 -3.21 -22.07 -9.65
C GLU A 116 -4.21 -22.61 -8.61
N GLY A 117 -5.49 -22.29 -8.76
CA GLY A 117 -6.57 -22.82 -7.92
C GLY A 117 -7.65 -21.80 -7.56
N GLU A 118 -8.73 -22.29 -6.96
CA GLU A 118 -9.77 -21.43 -6.38
C GLU A 118 -9.36 -20.97 -4.97
N VAL A 119 -9.44 -19.66 -4.73
CA VAL A 119 -9.24 -19.10 -3.38
C VAL A 119 -10.51 -19.34 -2.57
N VAL A 120 -10.41 -20.18 -1.55
CA VAL A 120 -11.48 -20.38 -0.56
C VAL A 120 -11.09 -19.64 0.71
N ARG A 121 -11.91 -18.65 1.09
CA ARG A 121 -11.77 -17.99 2.39
C ARG A 121 -12.38 -18.92 3.43
N ILE A 122 -11.58 -19.38 4.38
CA ILE A 122 -12.04 -20.21 5.49
C ILE A 122 -12.46 -19.26 6.61
N ASP A 123 -13.72 -19.33 7.03
CA ASP A 123 -14.27 -18.58 8.16
C ASP A 123 -13.82 -19.15 9.51
#